data_AF-A0A497BWB9-F1
#
_entry.id   AF-A0A497BWB9-F1
#
_cell.length_a   1.000
_cell.length_b   1.000
_cell.length_c   1.000
_cell.angle_alpha   90.00
_cell.angle_beta   90.00
_cell.angle_gamma   90.00
#
_symmetry.space_group_name_H-M   'P 1'
#
loop_
_entity.id
_entity.type
_entity.pdbx_description
1 polymer ?
#
loop_
_entity_poly.entity_id
_entity_poly.type
_entity_poly.pdbx_seq_one_letter_code
_entity_poly.pdbx_strand_id
1 'polypeptide(L)'
;MIQVTPQMRILVAVEPADFRKGIDGLARLCQDVLEQDPFRGWVFVFRNRRATAVKVLAYDGQGFWLCQKRLSRGRFGWWPSHPTGAARTL
;
A
#
# COMPACT_ATOMS: atom_id res chain seq x y z
N MET A 1 17.11 -2.67 -1.62
CA MET A 1 16.32 -3.89 -1.28
C MET A 1 15.43 -3.48 -0.13
N ILE A 2 14.09 -3.57 -0.26
CA ILE A 2 13.21 -3.29 0.88
C ILE A 2 13.41 -4.43 1.88
N GLN A 3 14.04 -4.12 3.01
CA GLN A 3 14.12 -5.05 4.13
C GLN A 3 12.72 -5.15 4.74
N VAL A 4 12.10 -6.31 4.65
CA VAL A 4 10.81 -6.58 5.30
C VAL A 4 11.11 -7.34 6.58
N THR A 5 10.93 -6.70 7.73
CA THR A 5 11.14 -7.34 9.03
C THR A 5 9.81 -7.86 9.59
N PRO A 6 9.80 -8.92 10.41
CA PRO A 6 8.56 -9.49 10.98
C PRO A 6 7.71 -8.50 11.78
N GLN A 7 8.31 -7.42 12.27
CA GLN A 7 7.68 -6.39 13.10
C GLN A 7 7.04 -5.27 12.26
N MET A 8 7.32 -5.22 10.95
CA MET A 8 6.73 -4.23 10.06
C MET A 8 5.24 -4.48 9.90
N ARG A 9 4.44 -3.45 10.16
CA ARG A 9 3.01 -3.50 9.89
C ARG A 9 2.78 -3.27 8.40
N ILE A 10 1.99 -4.16 7.78
CA ILE A 10 1.55 -4.05 6.40
C ILE A 10 0.12 -3.54 6.41
N LEU A 11 -0.10 -2.37 5.80
CA LEU A 11 -1.42 -1.79 5.63
C LEU A 11 -1.81 -1.85 4.16
N VAL A 12 -2.96 -2.45 3.89
CA VAL A 12 -3.50 -2.56 2.54
C VAL A 12 -4.67 -1.60 2.42
N ALA A 13 -4.57 -0.63 1.52
CA ALA A 13 -5.67 0.29 1.24
C ALA A 13 -6.79 -0.47 0.50
N VAL A 14 -7.97 -0.57 1.10
CA VAL A 14 -9.15 -1.21 0.49
C VAL A 14 -9.58 -0.44 -0.75
N GLU A 15 -9.67 0.89 -0.63
CA GLU A 15 -10.05 1.77 -1.72
C GLU A 15 -8.91 1.98 -2.74
N PRO A 16 -9.22 2.08 -4.04
CA PRO A 16 -8.20 2.25 -5.06
C PRO A 16 -7.54 3.63 -5.00
N ALA A 17 -6.21 3.64 -5.05
CA ALA A 17 -5.43 4.88 -5.10
C ALA A 17 -5.22 5.36 -6.55
N ASP A 18 -5.01 6.67 -6.69
CA ASP A 18 -4.56 7.27 -7.93
C ASP A 18 -3.07 7.03 -8.15
N PHE A 19 -2.74 6.18 -9.11
CA PHE A 19 -1.36 5.78 -9.40
C PHE A 19 -0.56 6.82 -10.20
N ARG A 20 -1.17 7.96 -10.56
CA ARG A 20 -0.42 9.14 -11.04
C ARG A 20 0.37 9.81 -9.91
N LYS A 21 -0.02 9.56 -8.65
CA LYS A 21 0.72 10.04 -7.48
C LYS A 21 2.05 9.29 -7.35
N GLY A 22 3.12 10.07 -7.16
CA GLY A 22 4.46 9.59 -6.78
C GLY A 22 4.56 9.32 -5.28
N ILE A 23 5.78 9.36 -4.73
CA ILE A 23 6.05 9.14 -3.30
C ILE A 23 5.24 10.12 -2.43
N ASP A 24 5.38 11.43 -2.64
CA ASP A 24 4.77 12.43 -1.76
C ASP A 24 3.25 12.37 -1.79
N GLY A 25 2.66 12.16 -2.97
CA GLY A 25 1.22 12.04 -3.11
C GLY A 25 0.64 10.79 -2.44
N LEU A 26 1.40 9.69 -2.40
CA LEU A 26 1.00 8.47 -1.69
C LEU A 26 1.25 8.58 -0.19
N ALA A 27 2.36 9.20 0.23
CA ALA A 27 2.65 9.49 1.64
C ALA A 27 1.58 10.42 2.23
N ARG A 28 1.13 11.42 1.47
CA ARG A 28 -0.01 12.27 1.83
C ARG A 28 -1.29 11.47 1.99
N LEU A 29 -1.54 10.48 1.13
CA LEU A 29 -2.70 9.60 1.24
C LEU A 29 -2.65 8.70 2.50
N CYS A 30 -1.46 8.26 2.93
CA CYS A 30 -1.30 7.56 4.21
C CYS A 30 -1.76 8.43 5.39
N GLN A 31 -1.38 9.71 5.39
CA GLN A 31 -1.75 10.64 6.45
C GLN A 31 -3.24 11.01 6.40
N ASP A 32 -3.74 11.41 5.24
CA ASP A 32 -5.08 11.97 5.09
C ASP A 32 -6.19 10.91 5.13
N VAL A 33 -5.94 9.70 4.64
CA VAL A 33 -6.98 8.66 4.45
C VAL A 33 -6.80 7.49 5.41
N LEU A 34 -5.56 7.06 5.63
CA LEU A 34 -5.28 5.94 6.54
C LEU A 34 -5.05 6.41 7.98
N GLU A 35 -4.90 7.73 8.19
CA GLU A 35 -4.56 8.34 9.48
C GLU A 35 -3.27 7.75 10.07
N GLN A 36 -2.32 7.40 9.21
CA GLN A 36 -1.04 6.80 9.62
C GLN A 36 0.14 7.64 9.17
N ASP A 37 1.16 7.65 10.02
CA ASP A 37 2.44 8.28 9.74
C ASP A 37 3.24 7.41 8.74
N PRO A 38 3.52 7.91 7.52
CA PRO A 38 4.27 7.16 6.50
C PRO A 38 5.75 6.97 6.86
N PHE A 39 6.28 7.67 7.87
CA PHE A 39 7.68 7.57 8.29
C PHE A 39 7.95 6.48 9.34
N ARG A 40 6.91 5.84 9.90
CA ARG A 40 7.04 4.84 10.97
C ARG A 40 7.62 3.47 10.57
N GLY A 41 8.21 3.36 9.38
CA GLY A 41 8.74 2.09 8.87
C GLY A 41 7.66 1.06 8.52
N TRP A 42 6.45 1.52 8.22
CA TRP A 42 5.34 0.66 7.80
C TRP A 42 5.36 0.46 6.28
N VAL A 43 4.71 -0.61 5.84
CA VAL A 43 4.56 -0.94 4.43
C VAL A 43 3.13 -0.66 4.01
N PHE A 44 2.93 0.29 3.10
CA PHE A 44 1.63 0.65 2.58
C PHE A 44 1.43 0.09 1.18
N VAL A 45 0.38 -0.69 0.99
CA VAL A 45 0.06 -1.37 -0.26
C VAL A 45 -1.20 -0.77 -0.87
N PHE A 46 -1.08 -0.29 -2.09
CA PHE A 46 -2.16 0.33 -2.84
C PHE A 46 -2.46 -0.47 -4.09
N ARG A 47 -3.72 -0.45 -4.54
CA ARG A 47 -4.16 -0.96 -5.85
C ARG A 47 -4.68 0.19 -6.70
N ASN A 48 -4.48 0.12 -8.01
CA ASN A 48 -5.15 1.04 -8.92
C ASN A 48 -6.64 0.68 -9.11
N ARG A 49 -7.43 1.63 -9.61
CA ARG A 49 -8.86 1.41 -9.89
C ARG A 49 -9.14 0.23 -10.81
N ARG A 50 -8.28 0.00 -11.81
CA ARG A 50 -8.42 -1.11 -12.77
C ARG A 50 -7.98 -2.47 -12.20
N ALA A 51 -7.47 -2.53 -10.97
CA ALA A 51 -6.90 -3.73 -10.37
C ALA A 51 -5.80 -4.42 -11.21
N THR A 52 -5.08 -3.67 -12.05
CA THR A 52 -3.98 -4.20 -12.88
C THR A 52 -2.61 -3.86 -12.34
N ALA A 53 -2.52 -2.98 -11.34
CA ALA A 53 -1.25 -2.56 -10.76
C ALA A 53 -1.37 -2.41 -9.24
N VAL A 54 -0.26 -2.71 -8.57
CA VAL A 54 -0.04 -2.49 -7.14
C VAL A 54 1.18 -1.60 -6.96
N LYS A 55 1.10 -0.66 -6.03
CA LYS A 55 2.23 0.15 -5.54
C LYS A 55 2.45 -0.15 -4.06
N VAL A 56 3.71 -0.26 -3.67
CA VAL A 56 4.14 -0.47 -2.29
C VAL A 56 5.04 0.70 -1.89
N LEU A 57 4.64 1.42 -0.85
CA LEU A 57 5.39 2.54 -0.28
C LEU A 57 5.93 2.11 1.09
N ALA A 58 7.21 2.37 1.33
CA ALA A 58 7.85 2.13 2.63
C ALA A 58 8.92 3.19 2.89
N TYR A 59 9.10 3.58 4.15
CA TYR A 59 10.20 4.46 4.59
C TYR A 59 11.24 3.64 5.34
N ASP A 60 12.50 3.72 4.95
CA ASP A 60 13.59 2.90 5.53
C ASP A 60 14.41 3.63 6.60
N GLY A 61 14.00 4.83 7.01
CA GLY A 61 14.76 5.69 7.92
C GLY A 61 15.60 6.75 7.20
N GLN A 62 16.06 6.47 5.97
CA GLN A 62 16.85 7.39 5.16
C GLN A 62 16.03 8.00 4.00
N GLY A 63 15.03 7.27 3.51
CA GLY A 63 14.21 7.72 2.40
C GLY A 63 13.02 6.81 2.13
N PHE A 64 12.23 7.22 1.14
CA PHE A 64 11.10 6.45 0.65
C PHE A 64 11.50 5.50 -0.47
N TRP A 65 11.04 4.25 -0.34
CA TRP A 65 10.98 3.30 -1.42
C TRP A 65 9.58 3.24 -2.01
N LEU A 66 9.51 3.25 -3.34
CA LEU A 66 8.28 3.00 -4.08
C LEU A 66 8.51 1.84 -5.07
N CYS A 67 7.89 0.70 -4.80
CA CYS A 67 7.86 -0.43 -5.71
C CYS A 67 6.53 -0.48 -6.45
N GLN A 68 6.55 -0.81 -7.74
CA GLN A 68 5.35 -0.98 -8.54
C GLN A 68 5.38 -2.31 -9.28
N LYS A 69 4.29 -3.07 -9.19
CA LYS A 69 4.03 -4.23 -10.06
C LYS A 69 2.81 -3.95 -10.92
N ARG A 70 2.98 -4.00 -12.24
CA ARG A 70 1.89 -3.90 -13.21
C ARG A 70 1.79 -5.23 -13.96
N LEU A 71 0.58 -5.80 -14.00
CA LEU A 71 0.30 -7.01 -14.76
C LEU A 71 0.15 -6.66 -16.24
N SER A 72 0.83 -7.40 -17.11
CA SER A 72 0.66 -7.27 -18.56
C SER A 72 -0.70 -7.81 -19.02
N ARG A 73 -1.21 -8.84 -18.32
CA ARG A 73 -2.55 -9.42 -18.50
C ARG A 73 -3.13 -9.83 -17.14
N GLY A 74 -4.45 -9.80 -17.01
CA GLY A 74 -5.16 -10.17 -15.78
C GLY A 74 -5.32 -9.01 -14.79
N ARG A 75 -5.84 -9.34 -13.60
CA ARG A 75 -6.14 -8.40 -12.51
C ARG A 75 -5.82 -9.03 -11.15
N PHE A 76 -5.50 -8.20 -10.16
CA PHE A 76 -5.45 -8.57 -8.76
C PHE A 76 -6.89 -8.78 -8.25
N GLY A 77 -7.41 -9.99 -8.44
CA GLY A 77 -8.79 -10.35 -8.11
C GLY A 77 -9.06 -10.56 -6.62
N TRP A 78 -8.04 -10.96 -5.86
CA TRP A 78 -8.13 -11.12 -4.40
C TRP A 78 -7.57 -9.86 -3.74
N TRP A 79 -8.44 -8.85 -3.58
CA TRP A 79 -8.14 -7.61 -2.86
C TRP A 79 -9.05 -7.52 -1.64
N PRO A 80 -8.57 -7.07 -0.47
CA PRO A 80 -9.44 -6.91 0.68
C PRO A 80 -10.58 -5.95 0.33
N SER A 81 -11.81 -6.38 0.58
CA SER A 81 -12.99 -5.54 0.62
C SER A 81 -13.21 -5.08 2.06
N HIS A 82 -13.95 -3.99 2.25
CA HIS A 82 -14.41 -3.60 3.59
C HIS A 82 -15.00 -4.84 4.28
N PRO A 83 -14.47 -5.26 5.45
CA PRO A 83 -15.07 -6.36 6.15
C PRO A 83 -16.43 -5.88 6.65
N THR A 84 -17.51 -6.44 6.12
CA THR A 84 -18.71 -6.64 6.94
C THR A 84 -18.31 -7.62 8.05
N GLY A 85 -17.63 -7.12 9.08
CA GLY A 85 -17.15 -7.90 10.22
C GLY A 85 -16.01 -8.88 9.91
N ALA A 86 -14.98 -8.83 10.76
CA ALA A 86 -13.98 -9.89 10.96
C ALA A 86 -13.08 -10.27 9.76
N ALA A 87 -12.02 -9.50 9.57
CA ALA A 87 -10.74 -10.05 9.11
C ALA A 87 -9.73 -9.95 10.27
N ARG A 88 -9.89 -10.82 11.27
CA ARG A 88 -8.82 -11.25 12.15
C ARG A 88 -8.67 -12.75 11.95
N THR A 89 -7.63 -13.15 11.24
CA THR A 89 -7.00 -14.45 11.52
C THR A 89 -5.50 -14.30 11.33
N LEU A 90 -4.80 -14.82 12.32
CA LEU A 90 -3.35 -14.87 12.51
C LEU A 90 -2.64 -15.57 11.35
#